data_AF-A0A2D7BPH0-F1
#
_entry.id   AF-A0A2D7BPH0-F1
#
_cell.length_a   1.000
_cell.length_b   1.000
_cell.length_c   1.000
_cell.angle_alpha   90.00
_cell.angle_beta   90.00
_cell.angle_gamma   90.00
#
_symmetry.space_group_name_H-M   'P 1'
#
loop_
_entity.id
_entity.type
_entity.pdbx_description
1 polymer ?
#
loop_
_entity_poly.entity_id
_entity_poly.type
_entity_poly.pdbx_seq_one_letter_code
_entity_poly.pdbx_strand_id
1 'polypeptide(L)'
;MSQELERVYTIPLGKVLLSQSQHRAVRAINMIKEFAQHHMKVETIKIDEELSHQIWARGVRSPPRKIKVRMSKTDEGYVLVTPFTDDVESAVTPEKETKKVEDKVEDVVEEAPAKEEAPAKEEAPAKEEAPAK
;
A
#
# COMPACT_ATOMS: atom_id res chain seq x y z
N MET A 1 -35.22 9.98 -7.88
CA MET A 1 -34.75 8.72 -8.49
C MET A 1 -33.23 8.75 -8.47
N SER A 2 -32.61 8.40 -7.34
CA SER A 2 -31.16 8.17 -7.29
C SER A 2 -30.90 6.77 -7.81
N GLN A 3 -30.28 6.67 -8.97
CA GLN A 3 -29.82 5.40 -9.50
C GLN A 3 -28.37 5.23 -9.04
N GLU A 4 -28.18 4.46 -7.97
CA GLU A 4 -26.87 3.94 -7.60
C GLU A 4 -26.41 3.02 -8.73
N LEU A 5 -25.46 3.51 -9.53
CA LEU A 5 -24.86 2.77 -10.62
C LEU A 5 -23.52 2.22 -10.14
N GLU A 6 -23.54 0.96 -9.72
CA GLU A 6 -22.33 0.20 -9.45
C GLU A 6 -22.00 -0.69 -10.65
N ARG A 7 -20.76 -0.62 -11.12
CA ARG A 7 -20.29 -1.46 -12.23
C ARG A 7 -18.86 -1.90 -12.00
N VAL A 8 -18.57 -3.16 -12.35
CA VAL A 8 -17.22 -3.70 -12.35
C VAL A 8 -16.69 -3.71 -13.78
N TYR A 9 -15.53 -3.11 -13.98
CA TYR A 9 -14.85 -3.03 -15.25
C TYR A 9 -13.44 -3.59 -15.17
N THR A 10 -12.97 -4.16 -16.28
CA THR A 10 -11.54 -4.44 -16.48
C THR A 10 -10.95 -3.33 -17.34
N ILE A 11 -10.06 -2.53 -16.78
CA ILE A 11 -9.42 -1.41 -17.48
C ILE A 11 -8.14 -1.90 -18.16
N PRO A 12 -8.03 -1.82 -19.50
CA PRO A 12 -6.79 -2.14 -20.20
C PRO A 12 -5.81 -0.97 -20.16
N LEU A 13 -4.68 -1.15 -19.47
CA LEU A 13 -3.61 -0.16 -19.34
C LEU A 13 -2.45 -0.40 -20.33
N GLY A 14 -2.67 -1.22 -21.36
CA GLY A 14 -1.62 -1.56 -22.34
C GLY A 14 -1.02 -0.36 -23.06
N LYS A 15 -1.80 0.71 -23.27
CA LYS A 15 -1.34 1.95 -23.92
C LYS A 15 -0.31 2.73 -23.09
N VAL A 16 -0.20 2.43 -21.79
CA VAL A 16 0.79 3.06 -20.90
C VAL A 16 2.22 2.78 -21.35
N LEU A 17 2.50 1.63 -21.96
CA LEU A 17 3.84 1.27 -22.40
C LEU A 17 4.40 2.19 -23.51
N LEU A 18 3.52 2.91 -24.20
CA LEU A 18 3.89 3.86 -25.25
C LEU A 18 4.55 5.12 -24.67
N SER A 19 4.26 5.47 -23.42
CA SER A 19 4.88 6.61 -22.75
C SER A 19 6.28 6.28 -22.25
N GLN A 20 7.06 7.34 -22.06
CA GLN A 20 8.37 7.31 -21.39
C GLN A 20 8.29 6.53 -20.08
N SER A 21 9.30 5.71 -19.79
CA SER A 21 9.30 4.77 -18.66
C SER A 21 9.06 5.45 -17.31
N GLN A 22 9.58 6.66 -17.12
CA GLN A 22 9.46 7.42 -15.87
C GLN A 22 8.06 7.98 -15.61
N HIS A 23 7.18 8.00 -16.63
CA HIS A 23 5.85 8.60 -16.52
C HIS A 23 4.72 7.56 -16.66
N ARG A 24 5.04 6.27 -16.66
CA ARG A 24 4.06 5.21 -16.94
C ARG A 24 2.99 5.10 -15.86
N ALA A 25 3.36 5.03 -14.58
CA ALA A 25 2.37 4.97 -13.51
C ALA A 25 1.45 6.21 -13.48
N VAL A 26 2.02 7.40 -13.70
CA VAL A 26 1.24 8.65 -13.81
C VAL A 26 0.28 8.59 -15.01
N ARG A 27 0.73 8.09 -16.16
CA ARG A 27 -0.13 7.90 -17.33
C ARG A 27 -1.24 6.89 -17.07
N ALA A 28 -0.97 5.82 -16.33
CA ALA A 28 -1.96 4.81 -15.94
C ALA A 28 -3.11 5.42 -15.13
N ILE A 29 -2.79 6.27 -14.15
CA ILE A 29 -3.79 7.00 -13.37
C ILE A 29 -4.66 7.88 -14.28
N ASN A 30 -4.04 8.63 -15.20
CA ASN A 30 -4.79 9.46 -16.14
C ASN A 30 -5.68 8.62 -17.07
N MET A 31 -5.22 7.45 -17.51
CA MET A 31 -6.05 6.53 -18.30
C MET A 31 -7.26 6.01 -17.51
N ILE A 32 -7.10 5.73 -16.21
CA ILE A 32 -8.21 5.31 -15.35
C ILE A 32 -9.23 6.44 -15.22
N LYS A 33 -8.77 7.69 -15.06
CA LYS A 33 -9.64 8.87 -15.04
C LYS A 33 -10.40 9.03 -16.36
N GLU A 34 -9.71 8.98 -17.50
CA GLU A 34 -10.33 9.05 -18.83
C GLU A 34 -11.38 7.94 -19.05
N PHE A 35 -11.09 6.73 -18.56
CA PHE A 35 -12.00 5.59 -18.65
C PHE A 35 -13.26 5.82 -17.80
N ALA A 36 -13.11 6.29 -16.55
CA ALA A 36 -14.22 6.60 -15.66
C ALA A 36 -15.11 7.72 -16.22
N GLN A 37 -14.49 8.78 -16.78
CA GLN A 37 -15.19 9.87 -17.45
C GLN A 37 -16.04 9.36 -18.62
N HIS A 38 -15.49 8.48 -19.46
CA HIS A 38 -16.22 7.91 -20.60
C HIS A 38 -17.40 7.02 -20.20
N HIS A 39 -17.23 6.18 -19.18
CA HIS A 39 -18.25 5.18 -18.83
C HIS A 39 -19.36 5.75 -17.95
N MET A 40 -19.00 6.62 -17.00
CA MET A 40 -19.94 7.16 -16.02
C MET A 40 -20.47 8.55 -16.39
N LYS A 41 -19.83 9.23 -17.37
CA LYS A 41 -20.19 10.58 -17.86
C LYS A 41 -20.19 11.62 -16.73
N VAL A 42 -19.17 11.57 -15.88
CA VAL A 42 -18.96 12.47 -14.74
C VAL A 42 -17.55 13.04 -14.82
N GLU A 43 -17.38 14.33 -14.50
CA GLU A 43 -16.09 15.02 -14.58
C GLU A 43 -15.22 14.76 -13.33
N THR A 44 -15.82 14.80 -12.14
CA THR A 44 -15.14 14.64 -10.86
C THR A 44 -14.96 13.17 -10.51
N ILE A 45 -13.72 12.70 -10.51
CA ILE A 45 -13.36 11.31 -10.22
C ILE A 45 -12.41 11.27 -9.04
N LYS A 46 -12.75 10.46 -8.04
CA LYS A 46 -11.89 10.16 -6.91
C LYS A 46 -11.41 8.72 -7.02
N ILE A 47 -10.10 8.54 -6.91
CA ILE A 47 -9.45 7.25 -6.96
C ILE A 47 -9.14 6.84 -5.53
N ASP A 48 -9.49 5.61 -5.19
CA ASP A 48 -9.16 5.04 -3.90
C ASP A 48 -7.64 4.85 -3.73
N GLU A 49 -7.16 4.97 -2.49
CA GLU A 49 -5.74 4.84 -2.17
C GLU A 49 -5.20 3.44 -2.45
N GLU A 50 -5.99 2.39 -2.19
CA GLU A 50 -5.58 1.01 -2.42
C GLU A 50 -5.35 0.75 -3.92
N LEU A 51 -6.22 1.30 -4.78
CA LEU A 51 -6.03 1.23 -6.23
C LEU A 51 -4.74 1.94 -6.65
N SER A 52 -4.45 3.10 -6.06
CA SER A 52 -3.19 3.81 -6.29
C SER A 52 -2.00 2.94 -5.90
N HIS A 53 -1.98 2.40 -4.68
CA HIS A 53 -0.90 1.53 -4.21
C HIS A 53 -0.70 0.32 -5.13
N GLN A 54 -1.77 -0.29 -5.64
CA GLN A 54 -1.67 -1.40 -6.60
C GLN A 54 -1.01 -0.99 -7.93
N ILE A 55 -1.27 0.22 -8.42
CA ILE A 55 -0.63 0.76 -9.63
C ILE A 55 0.86 1.01 -9.39
N TRP A 56 1.20 1.53 -8.21
CA TRP A 56 2.58 1.89 -7.83
C TRP A 56 3.38 0.73 -7.21
N ALA A 57 2.77 -0.44 -6.96
CA ALA A 57 3.40 -1.58 -6.27
C ALA A 57 4.70 -2.07 -6.93
N ARG A 58 4.81 -1.93 -8.25
CA ARG A 58 6.01 -2.30 -9.04
C ARG A 58 6.88 -1.09 -9.41
N GLY A 59 6.64 0.05 -8.78
CA GLY A 59 7.28 1.33 -9.06
C GLY A 59 6.75 2.01 -10.34
N VAL A 60 7.34 3.16 -10.65
CA VAL A 60 6.86 4.05 -11.72
C VAL A 60 6.98 3.46 -13.13
N ARG A 61 7.94 2.55 -13.34
CA ARG A 61 8.34 2.00 -14.65
C ARG A 61 7.42 0.91 -15.19
N SER A 62 6.75 0.18 -14.29
CA SER A 62 6.09 -1.08 -14.62
C SER A 62 4.71 -1.21 -13.98
N PRO A 63 3.75 -0.32 -14.29
CA PRO A 63 2.39 -0.46 -13.78
C PRO A 63 1.71 -1.73 -14.33
N PRO A 64 0.67 -2.27 -13.64
CA PRO A 64 -0.10 -3.41 -14.11
C PRO A 64 -0.72 -3.17 -15.50
N ARG A 65 -0.78 -4.20 -16.34
CA ARG A 65 -1.29 -4.11 -17.72
C ARG A 65 -2.82 -4.12 -17.81
N LYS A 66 -3.49 -4.71 -16.82
CA LYS A 66 -4.95 -4.76 -16.66
C LYS A 66 -5.26 -4.64 -15.17
N ILE A 67 -6.31 -3.91 -14.82
CA ILE A 67 -6.80 -3.81 -13.44
C ILE A 67 -8.32 -3.96 -13.46
N LYS A 68 -8.85 -4.79 -12.57
CA LYS A 68 -10.29 -4.90 -12.32
C LYS A 68 -10.68 -3.88 -11.26
N VAL A 69 -11.70 -3.11 -11.55
CA VAL A 69 -12.06 -1.92 -10.80
C VAL A 69 -13.57 -1.86 -10.67
N ARG A 70 -14.05 -1.56 -9.46
CA ARG A 70 -15.45 -1.22 -9.21
C ARG A 70 -15.61 0.30 -9.25
N MET A 71 -16.60 0.76 -9.99
CA MET A 71 -16.97 2.18 -10.05
C MET A 71 -18.34 2.34 -9.42
N SER A 72 -18.44 3.19 -8.41
CA SER A 72 -19.70 3.60 -7.79
C SER A 72 -19.95 5.08 -8.04
N LYS A 73 -21.19 5.41 -8.38
CA LYS A 73 -21.64 6.80 -8.50
C LYS A 73 -22.31 7.23 -7.19
N THR A 74 -21.72 8.19 -6.50
CA THR A 74 -22.29 8.77 -5.28
C THR A 74 -23.30 9.87 -5.63
N ASP A 75 -24.29 10.11 -4.77
CA ASP A 75 -25.27 11.19 -4.92
C ASP A 75 -24.63 12.59 -4.94
N GLU A 76 -23.44 12.73 -4.35
CA GLU A 76 -22.62 13.95 -4.35
C GLU A 76 -21.97 14.26 -5.71
N GLY A 77 -22.28 13.48 -6.75
CA GLY A 77 -21.92 13.80 -8.14
C GLY A 77 -20.47 13.47 -8.53
N TYR A 78 -19.74 12.71 -7.71
CA TYR A 78 -18.44 12.14 -8.08
C TYR A 78 -18.51 10.61 -8.21
N VAL A 79 -17.54 10.08 -8.95
CA VAL A 79 -17.34 8.64 -9.09
C VAL A 79 -16.20 8.21 -8.17
N LEU A 80 -16.45 7.21 -7.33
CA LEU A 80 -15.44 6.55 -6.54
C LEU A 80 -14.99 5.28 -7.26
N VAL A 81 -13.67 5.10 -7.34
CA VAL A 81 -13.02 4.03 -8.08
C VAL A 81 -12.25 3.16 -7.10
N THR A 82 -12.80 1.99 -6.77
CA THR A 82 -12.21 1.03 -5.82
C THR A 82 -11.62 -0.18 -6.56
N PRO A 83 -10.52 -0.78 -6.06
CA PRO A 83 -10.01 -2.01 -6.64
C PRO A 83 -11.02 -3.15 -6.43
N PHE A 84 -11.15 -4.01 -7.43
CA PHE A 84 -11.91 -5.25 -7.28
C PHE A 84 -10.92 -6.39 -7.18
N THR A 85 -10.63 -6.81 -5.94
CA THR A 85 -10.01 -8.10 -5.66
C THR A 85 -11.12 -9.15 -5.67
N ASP A 86 -10.96 -10.19 -6.50
CA ASP A 86 -11.94 -11.29 -6.59
C ASP A 86 -11.94 -12.18 -5.31
N ASP A 87 -11.15 -11.83 -4.28
CA ASP A 87 -10.88 -12.62 -3.08
C ASP A 87 -11.91 -12.41 -1.94
N VAL A 88 -13.20 -12.66 -2.19
CA VAL A 88 -14.26 -12.65 -1.15
C VAL A 88 -14.88 -14.05 -0.91
N GLU A 89 -14.29 -15.14 -1.42
CA GLU A 89 -14.84 -16.51 -1.21
C GLU A 89 -13.93 -17.52 -0.46
N SER A 90 -12.93 -17.11 0.32
CA SER A 90 -12.13 -18.06 1.12
C SER A 90 -11.93 -17.72 2.60
N ALA A 91 -12.88 -16.99 3.21
CA ALA A 91 -12.90 -16.72 4.64
C ALA A 91 -14.18 -17.25 5.32
N VAL A 92 -14.52 -18.53 5.13
CA VAL A 92 -15.45 -19.25 6.04
C VAL A 92 -15.02 -20.73 6.19
N THR A 93 -14.10 -20.98 7.13
CA THR A 93 -14.16 -22.15 8.03
C THR A 93 -13.58 -21.74 9.39
N PRO A 94 -14.39 -21.66 10.45
CA PRO A 94 -13.97 -21.27 11.79
C PRO A 94 -13.45 -22.47 12.62
N GLU A 95 -12.63 -22.13 13.63
CA GLU A 95 -11.92 -22.89 14.67
C GLU A 95 -12.42 -24.31 15.08
N LYS A 96 -11.47 -25.25 15.19
CA LYS A 96 -11.48 -26.33 16.21
C LYS A 96 -10.06 -26.75 16.63
N GLU A 97 -9.72 -26.32 17.84
CA GLU A 97 -8.91 -26.98 18.89
C GLU A 97 -7.41 -27.23 18.71
N THR A 98 -6.68 -26.44 19.51
CA THR A 98 -5.37 -26.69 20.10
C THR A 98 -5.34 -27.96 20.97
N LYS A 99 -4.22 -28.71 20.96
CA LYS A 99 -3.25 -28.91 22.08
C LYS A 99 -2.52 -30.27 22.01
N LYS A 100 -1.20 -30.23 22.35
CA LYS A 100 -0.35 -31.25 23.01
C LYS A 100 0.55 -32.10 22.06
N VAL A 101 1.89 -32.20 22.18
CA VAL A 101 2.91 -31.68 23.12
C VAL A 101 4.34 -32.00 22.62
N GLU A 102 5.26 -31.07 22.88
CA GLU A 102 6.66 -31.16 23.35
C GLU A 102 7.44 -32.47 23.15
N ASP A 103 8.61 -32.39 22.50
CA ASP A 103 9.92 -32.82 23.05
C ASP A 103 11.07 -32.44 22.07
N LYS A 104 12.26 -32.13 22.62
CA LYS A 104 13.56 -31.84 21.96
C LYS A 104 13.91 -30.39 21.56
N VAL A 105 13.90 -29.53 22.57
CA VAL A 105 15.02 -28.61 22.82
C VAL A 105 15.70 -29.12 24.10
N GLU A 106 16.99 -28.82 24.30
CA GLU A 106 17.93 -29.28 25.35
C GLU A 106 18.77 -30.48 24.86
N ASP A 107 20.10 -30.44 24.77
CA ASP A 107 21.03 -29.76 25.67
C ASP A 107 22.46 -29.68 25.07
N VAL A 108 23.12 -28.52 25.29
CA VAL A 108 24.56 -28.31 25.60
C VAL A 108 25.59 -28.58 24.49
N VAL A 109 26.39 -27.59 24.03
CA VAL A 109 27.55 -26.95 24.69
C VAL A 109 27.66 -25.49 24.17
N GLU A 110 27.46 -24.46 25.00
CA GLU A 110 28.52 -23.71 25.74
C GLU A 110 29.28 -22.77 24.77
N GLU A 111 29.34 -21.45 24.92
CA GLU A 111 29.64 -20.71 26.14
C GLU A 111 29.33 -19.21 25.90
N ALA A 112 28.54 -18.62 26.78
CA ALA A 112 28.69 -17.23 27.24
C ALA A 112 29.18 -17.36 28.69
N PRO A 113 29.82 -16.35 29.32
CA PRO A 113 28.99 -15.29 29.90
C PRO A 113 29.62 -13.94 30.28
N ALA A 114 28.73 -12.95 30.47
CA ALA A 114 28.65 -12.02 31.62
C ALA A 114 29.72 -10.92 31.80
N LYS A 115 29.47 -9.72 32.35
CA LYS A 115 28.32 -9.03 32.98
C LYS A 115 28.80 -7.58 33.24
N GLU A 116 28.00 -6.53 32.95
CA GLU A 116 27.17 -5.80 33.93
C GLU A 116 27.93 -4.70 34.71
N GLU A 117 27.65 -3.43 34.43
CA GLU A 117 27.21 -2.45 35.46
C GLU A 117 26.76 -1.13 34.82
N ALA A 118 25.68 -0.57 35.38
CA ALA A 118 25.10 0.73 35.04
C ALA A 118 25.60 1.81 36.05
N PRO A 119 24.89 2.93 36.32
CA PRO A 119 25.06 4.27 35.76
C PRO A 119 25.42 5.36 36.82
N ALA A 120 25.75 6.59 36.38
CA ALA A 120 25.33 7.91 36.94
C ALA A 120 26.43 8.99 36.91
N LYS A 121 26.02 10.22 36.52
CA LYS A 121 26.40 11.57 37.04
C LYS A 121 27.89 11.96 37.05
N GLU A 122 28.34 13.20 36.91
CA GLU A 122 27.81 14.55 36.77
C GLU A 122 29.11 15.40 36.79
N GLU A 123 29.41 16.20 35.77
CA GLU A 123 30.16 17.47 35.91
C GLU A 123 30.29 18.19 34.55
N ALA A 124 29.63 19.33 34.47
CA ALA A 124 29.97 20.45 33.59
C ALA A 124 30.93 21.40 34.37
N PRO A 125 31.24 22.63 33.92
CA PRO A 125 32.00 23.07 32.73
C PRO A 125 33.08 24.13 33.09
N ALA A 126 34.06 24.42 32.21
CA ALA A 126 34.82 25.70 32.20
C ALA A 126 35.49 25.84 30.81
N LYS A 127 35.18 26.88 29.99
CA LYS A 127 35.89 28.18 29.90
C LYS A 127 37.41 27.99 29.91
N GLU A 128 38.19 28.47 28.94
CA GLU A 128 38.33 29.90 28.62
C GLU A 128 39.20 30.08 27.34
N GLU A 129 38.84 31.14 26.61
CA GLU A 129 39.59 31.99 25.69
C GLU A 129 41.05 31.67 25.29
N ALA A 130 41.37 31.89 24.00
CA ALA A 130 42.38 32.89 23.61
C ALA A 130 42.41 33.14 22.08
N PRO A 131 42.88 34.32 21.62
CA PRO A 131 42.34 35.02 20.44
C PRO A 131 43.36 35.39 19.33
N ALA A 132 42.83 36.04 18.30
CA ALA A 132 43.45 37.07 17.42
C ALA A 132 44.53 36.69 16.38
N LYS A 133 44.20 36.92 15.09
CA LYS A 133 44.80 37.96 14.24
C LYS A 133 43.89 38.31 13.07
#